data_AF-A0A0A6ZDJ6-F1
#
_entry.id   AF-A0A0A6ZDJ6-F1
#
_cell.length_a   1.000
_cell.length_b   1.000
_cell.length_c   1.000
_cell.angle_alpha   90.00
_cell.angle_beta   90.00
_cell.angle_gamma   90.00
#
_symmetry.space_group_name_H-M   'P 1'
#
loop_
_entity.id
_entity.type
_entity.pdbx_description
1 polymer ?
#
loop_
_entity_poly.entity_id
_entity_poly.type
_entity_poly.pdbx_seq_one_letter_code
_entity_poly.pdbx_strand_id
1 'polypeptide(L)'
;PFATPLEILPEWYFFPTFNLLRVLPDKLLGVLAMAAVPAGLILVPFLEANSRQNPWRRPVGLLTFVFGFWLSLLLAMGAVMPIDKALSLGIL
;
A
#
# COMPACT_ATOMS: atom_id res chain seq x y z
N PRO A 1 29.27 10.86 -0.62
CA PRO A 1 28.42 10.95 -1.83
C PRO A 1 28.77 9.97 -2.97
N PHE A 2 29.98 9.39 -3.01
CA PHE A 2 30.38 8.43 -4.07
C PHE A 2 30.26 6.95 -3.69
N ALA A 3 29.80 6.66 -2.47
CA ALA A 3 29.54 5.30 -2.00
C ALA A 3 28.09 5.20 -1.54
N THR A 4 27.31 4.38 -2.25
CA THR A 4 25.94 4.04 -1.88
C THR A 4 25.96 2.82 -0.94
N PRO A 5 25.16 2.82 0.14
CA PRO A 5 25.02 1.64 0.98
C PRO A 5 24.38 0.49 0.18
N LEU A 6 24.61 -0.75 0.64
CA LEU A 6 24.06 -1.95 0.01
C LEU A 6 22.53 -2.00 0.08
N GLU A 7 21.96 -1.46 1.16
CA GLU A 7 20.52 -1.41 1.40
C GLU A 7 20.07 0.05 1.47
N ILE A 8 19.05 0.39 0.66
CA ILE A 8 18.45 1.72 0.61
C ILE A 8 16.96 1.54 0.88
N LEU A 9 16.55 1.82 2.11
CA LEU A 9 15.15 1.79 2.53
C LEU A 9 14.75 3.14 3.16
N PRO A 10 13.50 3.59 2.94
CA PRO A 10 12.95 4.75 3.62
C PRO A 10 12.52 4.41 5.05
N GLU A 11 11.77 5.30 5.70
CA GLU A 11 11.12 4.98 6.97
C GLU A 11 9.94 4.01 6.79
N TRP A 12 9.61 3.29 7.85
CA TRP A 12 8.69 2.14 7.83
C TRP A 12 7.29 2.43 7.28
N TYR A 13 6.76 3.64 7.52
CA TYR A 13 5.43 4.04 7.04
C TYR A 13 5.40 4.29 5.53
N PHE A 14 6.56 4.45 4.89
CA PHE A 14 6.68 4.53 3.43
C PHE A 14 6.90 3.18 2.76
N PHE A 15 7.06 2.09 3.51
CA PHE A 15 7.31 0.76 2.92
C PHE A 15 6.25 0.32 1.91
N PRO A 16 4.93 0.46 2.14
CA PRO A 16 3.92 0.03 1.17
C PRO A 16 4.02 0.79 -0.16
N THR A 17 4.17 2.12 -0.10
CA THR A 17 4.23 2.98 -1.28
C THR A 17 5.58 2.87 -2.00
N PHE A 18 6.67 2.69 -1.25
CA PHE A 18 8.00 2.37 -1.79
C PHE A 18 8.01 1.04 -2.53
N ASN A 19 7.36 0.01 -1.98
CA ASN A 19 7.28 -1.29 -2.65
C ASN A 19 6.51 -1.19 -3.97
N LEU A 20 5.40 -0.45 -4.00
CA LEU A 20 4.66 -0.18 -5.24
C LEU A 20 5.51 0.56 -6.28
N LEU A 21 6.28 1.57 -5.86
CA LEU A 21 7.13 2.36 -6.74
C LEU A 21 8.21 1.52 -7.44
N ARG A 22 8.77 0.52 -6.75
CA ARG A 22 9.83 -0.34 -7.32
C ARG A 22 9.31 -1.56 -8.08
N VAL A 23 8.13 -2.09 -7.72
CA VAL A 23 7.55 -3.30 -8.33
C VAL A 23 6.87 -2.98 -9.67
N LEU A 24 6.29 -1.79 -9.81
CA LEU A 24 5.65 -1.37 -11.06
C LEU A 24 6.71 -1.01 -12.12
N PRO A 25 6.63 -1.57 -13.34
CA PRO A 25 7.64 -1.31 -14.38
C PRO A 25 7.55 0.12 -14.95
N ASP A 26 6.34 0.69 -14.97
CA ASP A 26 6.10 2.05 -15.43
C ASP A 26 6.19 3.04 -14.27
N LYS A 27 7.07 4.04 -14.41
CA LYS A 27 7.32 5.06 -13.39
C LYS A 27 6.13 5.97 -13.13
N LEU A 28 5.34 6.29 -14.16
CA LEU A 28 4.13 7.10 -14.02
C LEU A 28 3.07 6.34 -13.24
N LEU A 29 2.88 5.04 -13.52
CA LEU A 29 1.95 4.21 -12.75
C LEU A 29 2.38 4.10 -11.28
N GLY A 30 3.68 3.98 -11.00
CA GLY A 30 4.21 4.00 -9.63
C GLY A 30 3.87 5.30 -8.88
N VAL A 31 4.11 6.45 -9.50
CA VAL A 31 3.79 7.76 -8.91
C VAL A 31 2.29 7.94 -8.71
N LEU A 32 1.47 7.53 -9.69
CA LEU A 32 0.01 7.57 -9.57
C LEU A 32 -0.49 6.68 -8.44
N ALA A 33 0.07 5.47 -8.27
CA ALA A 33 -0.27 4.58 -7.17
C ALA A 33 0.06 5.20 -5.80
N MET A 34 1.20 5.89 -5.68
CA MET A 34 1.55 6.62 -4.46
C MET A 34 0.57 7.76 -4.16
N ALA A 35 0.21 8.55 -5.18
CA ALA A 35 -0.75 9.65 -5.05
C ALA A 35 -2.18 9.16 -4.77
N ALA A 36 -2.54 7.96 -5.25
CA ALA A 36 -3.84 7.35 -5.05
C ALA A 36 -4.13 7.01 -3.58
N VAL A 37 -3.12 6.76 -2.75
CA VAL A 37 -3.32 6.46 -1.32
C VAL A 37 -3.98 7.63 -0.56
N PRO A 38 -3.38 8.83 -0.49
CA PRO A 38 -4.03 9.97 0.17
C PRO A 38 -5.29 10.42 -0.57
N ALA A 39 -5.29 10.41 -1.92
CA ALA A 39 -6.48 10.80 -2.69
C ALA A 39 -7.67 9.87 -2.39
N GLY A 40 -7.45 8.56 -2.35
CA GLY A 40 -8.47 7.57 -2.01
C GLY A 40 -8.99 7.75 -0.59
N LEU A 41 -8.12 8.01 0.38
CA LEU A 41 -8.51 8.28 1.78
C LEU A 41 -9.38 9.54 1.90
N ILE A 42 -9.06 10.61 1.17
CA ILE A 42 -9.87 11.83 1.12
C ILE A 42 -11.26 11.56 0.51
N LEU A 43 -11.36 10.63 -0.44
CA LEU A 43 -12.62 10.27 -1.09
C LEU A 43 -13.53 9.38 -0.22
N VAL A 44 -12.99 8.69 0.79
CA VAL A 44 -13.76 7.80 1.67
C VAL A 44 -15.08 8.41 2.17
N PRO A 45 -15.11 9.58 2.85
CA PRO A 45 -16.37 10.13 3.38
C PRO A 45 -17.44 10.39 2.31
N PHE A 46 -17.05 10.63 1.06
CA PHE A 46 -17.97 10.88 -0.04
C PHE A 46 -18.49 9.59 -0.67
N LEU A 47 -17.65 8.56 -0.78
CA LEU A 47 -18.01 7.24 -1.28
C LEU A 47 -18.89 6.48 -0.27
N GLU A 48 -18.62 6.69 1.01
CA GLU A 48 -19.19 5.96 2.14
C GLU A 48 -20.15 6.85 2.96
N ALA A 49 -20.94 7.69 2.28
CA ALA A 49 -21.94 8.60 2.83
C ALA A 49 -23.18 7.87 3.38
N ASN A 50 -22.98 6.96 4.32
CA ASN A 50 -24.02 6.17 4.96
C ASN A 50 -24.41 6.78 6.31
N SER A 51 -25.70 6.83 6.62
CA SER A 51 -26.21 7.24 7.94
C SER A 51 -25.82 6.26 9.07
N ARG A 52 -25.51 5.00 8.73
CA ARG A 52 -25.08 3.97 9.69
C ARG A 52 -23.59 4.17 10.01
N GLN A 53 -23.26 4.36 11.29
CA GLN A 53 -21.86 4.54 11.75
C GLN A 53 -21.22 3.25 12.27
N ASN A 54 -22.02 2.30 12.78
CA ASN A 54 -21.51 1.05 13.33
C ASN A 54 -20.90 0.15 12.22
N PRO A 55 -19.62 -0.27 12.30
CA PRO A 55 -18.97 -1.15 11.32
C PRO A 55 -19.72 -2.47 11.08
N TRP A 56 -20.33 -3.03 12.12
CA TRP A 56 -21.13 -4.28 12.01
C TRP A 56 -22.38 -4.11 11.15
N ARG A 57 -22.82 -2.87 10.90
CA ARG A 57 -23.95 -2.53 10.03
C ARG A 57 -23.50 -2.06 8.64
N ARG A 58 -22.21 -2.18 8.32
CA ARG A 58 -21.57 -1.78 7.06
C ARG A 58 -20.62 -2.88 6.57
N PRO A 59 -21.13 -4.08 6.23
CA PRO A 59 -20.27 -5.22 5.91
C PRO A 59 -19.32 -4.94 4.73
N VAL A 60 -19.78 -4.20 3.71
CA VAL A 60 -18.94 -3.86 2.55
C VAL A 60 -17.78 -2.94 2.94
N GLY A 61 -18.05 -1.82 3.61
CA GLY A 61 -17.01 -0.88 4.05
C GLY A 61 -16.00 -1.52 4.99
N LEU A 62 -16.47 -2.37 5.92
CA LEU A 62 -15.60 -3.13 6.81
C LEU A 62 -14.69 -4.09 6.03
N LEU A 63 -15.24 -4.85 5.07
CA LEU A 63 -14.45 -5.76 4.24
C LEU A 63 -13.42 -5.02 3.39
N THR A 64 -13.80 -3.89 2.78
CA THR A 64 -12.88 -3.06 1.99
C THR A 64 -11.74 -2.50 2.85
N PHE A 65 -12.05 -2.03 4.06
CA PHE A 65 -11.04 -1.56 5.01
C PHE A 65 -10.10 -2.68 5.45
N VAL A 66 -10.64 -3.84 5.86
CA VAL A 66 -9.83 -4.99 6.30
C VAL A 66 -8.95 -5.51 5.16
N PHE A 67 -9.48 -5.59 3.94
CA PHE A 67 -8.72 -5.95 2.76
C PHE A 67 -7.57 -4.96 2.49
N GLY A 68 -7.85 -3.66 2.49
CA GLY A 68 -6.83 -2.63 2.31
C GLY A 68 -5.76 -2.62 3.41
N PHE A 69 -6.16 -2.90 4.65
CA PHE A 69 -5.25 -3.05 5.78
C PHE A 69 -4.30 -4.24 5.60
N TRP A 70 -4.83 -5.42 5.24
CA TRP A 70 -3.97 -6.58 4.98
C TRP A 70 -3.09 -6.39 3.75
N LEU A 71 -3.59 -5.75 2.69
CA LEU A 71 -2.81 -5.43 1.50
C LEU A 71 -1.64 -4.48 1.84
N SER A 72 -1.87 -3.46 2.67
CA SER A 72 -0.80 -2.53 3.06
C SER A 72 0.30 -3.22 3.89
N LEU A 73 -0.08 -4.15 4.78
CA LEU A 73 0.87 -4.98 5.53
C LEU A 73 1.68 -5.90 4.61
N LEU A 74 1.03 -6.57 3.65
CA LEU A 74 1.70 -7.43 2.67
C LEU A 74 2.72 -6.62 1.85
N LEU A 75 2.34 -5.44 1.37
CA LEU A 75 3.24 -4.56 0.62
C LEU A 75 4.38 -4.03 1.49
N ALA A 76 4.13 -3.74 2.77
CA ALA A 76 5.17 -3.34 3.72
C ALA A 76 6.19 -4.46 3.95
N MET A 77 5.73 -5.70 4.15
CA MET A 77 6.60 -6.87 4.29
C MET A 77 7.42 -7.12 3.02
N GLY A 78 6.76 -7.00 1.86
CA GLY A 78 7.41 -7.15 0.56
C GLY A 78 8.53 -6.15 0.34
N ALA A 79 8.44 -4.93 0.89
CA ALA A 79 9.44 -3.86 0.73
C ALA A 79 10.85 -4.24 1.20
N VAL A 80 10.96 -5.06 2.25
CA VAL A 80 12.24 -5.49 2.84
C VAL A 80 12.83 -6.70 2.10
N MET A 81 12.06 -7.32 1.20
CA MET A 81 12.49 -8.47 0.43
C MET A 81 13.12 -8.08 -0.92
N PRO A 82 13.91 -8.98 -1.53
CA PRO A 82 14.35 -8.84 -2.93
C PRO A 82 13.16 -8.69 -3.88
N ILE A 83 13.35 -7.96 -4.98
CA ILE A 83 12.26 -7.59 -5.89
C ILE A 83 11.53 -8.80 -6.47
N ASP A 84 12.25 -9.89 -6.74
CA ASP A 84 11.69 -11.14 -7.29
C ASP A 84 10.70 -11.82 -6.33
N LYS A 85 10.82 -11.54 -5.03
CA LYS A 85 9.98 -12.10 -3.95
C LYS A 85 9.05 -11.07 -3.33
N ALA A 86 9.06 -9.83 -3.83
CA ALA A 86 8.32 -8.73 -3.23
C ALA A 86 6.79 -8.94 -3.21
N LEU A 87 6.27 -9.76 -4.14
CA LEU A 87 4.85 -10.11 -4.23
C LEU A 87 4.53 -11.50 -3.67
N SER A 88 5.41 -12.49 -3.89
CA SER A 88 5.19 -13.86 -3.42
C SER A 88 5.54 -14.06 -1.95
N LEU A 89 6.25 -13.09 -1.34
CA LEU A 89 6.79 -13.16 0.02
C LEU A 89 7.66 -14.40 0.29
N GLY A 90 8.17 -15.02 -0.78
CA GLY A 90 8.95 -16.27 -0.72
C GLY A 90 8.14 -17.52 -0.38
N ILE A 91 6.81 -17.47 -0.50
CA ILE A 91 5.89 -18.60 -0.26
C ILE A 91 5.73 -19.46 -1.53
N LEU A 92 5.96 -18.86 -2.71
CA LEU A 92 6.02 -19.50 -4.03
C LEU A 92 7.47 -19.51 -4.51
#